data_AF-G4YHV2-F1
#
_entry.id   AF-G4YHV2-F1
#
_cell.length_a   1.000
_cell.length_b   1.000
_cell.length_c   1.000
_cell.angle_alpha   90.00
_cell.angle_beta   90.00
_cell.angle_gamma   90.00
#
_symmetry.space_group_name_H-M   'P 1'
#
loop_
_entity.id
_entity.type
_entity.pdbx_description
1 polymer ?
#
loop_
_entity_poly.entity_id
_entity_poly.type
_entity_poly.pdbx_seq_one_letter_code
_entity_poly.pdbx_strand_id
1 'polypeptide(L)'
;LGINVDQQLEQLAGRGEDETSGDSFDLEADDLPFSPGQPESSDDDIFAAVERLISRAVENGFPADRVEQLRTIVHAYDVWRLELRADPPANVPPLEVR
;
A
#
# COMPACT_ATOMS: atom_id res chain seq x y z
N LEU A 1 -20.61 7.77 42.02
CA LEU A 1 -19.41 8.52 41.62
C LEU A 1 -19.63 8.99 40.19
N GLY A 2 -19.74 10.30 39.97
CA GLY A 2 -19.87 10.88 38.63
C GLY A 2 -18.53 11.48 38.21
N ILE A 3 -18.13 11.27 36.96
CA ILE A 3 -16.96 11.92 36.38
C ILE A 3 -17.31 13.40 36.15
N ASN A 4 -16.48 14.31 36.68
CA ASN A 4 -16.66 15.75 36.46
C ASN A 4 -16.05 16.08 35.09
N VAL A 5 -16.93 16.27 34.10
CA VAL A 5 -16.56 16.50 32.69
C VAL A 5 -15.83 17.84 32.52
N ASP A 6 -16.15 18.83 33.35
CA ASP A 6 -15.53 20.16 33.28
C ASP A 6 -14.05 20.09 33.68
N GLN A 7 -13.72 19.28 34.70
CA GLN A 7 -12.33 19.05 35.13
C GLN A 7 -11.50 18.31 34.08
N GLN A 8 -12.12 17.47 33.25
CA GLN A 8 -11.43 16.77 32.16
C GLN A 8 -11.18 17.68 30.95
N LEU A 9 -12.11 18.60 30.66
CA LEU A 9 -11.92 19.61 29.62
C LEU A 9 -10.83 20.62 29.99
N GLU A 10 -10.73 21.00 31.27
CA GLU A 10 -9.65 21.87 31.76
C GLU A 10 -8.26 21.22 31.59
N GLN A 11 -8.16 19.89 31.76
CA GLN A 11 -6.92 19.13 31.50
C GLN A 11 -6.55 19.08 30.01
N LEU A 12 -7.52 19.12 29.09
CA LEU A 12 -7.23 19.21 27.65
C LEU A 12 -6.74 20.59 27.24
N ALA A 13 -7.32 21.65 27.80
CA ALA A 13 -6.96 23.03 27.47
C ALA A 13 -5.59 23.45 28.04
N GLY A 14 -5.14 22.81 29.13
CA GLY A 14 -3.86 23.08 29.78
C GLY A 14 -2.64 22.39 29.15
N ARG A 15 -2.81 21.54 28.12
CA ARG A 15 -1.69 20.94 27.38
C ARG A 15 -1.13 21.91 26.34
N GLY A 16 -0.75 23.10 26.81
CA GLY A 16 0.19 23.94 26.10
C GLY A 16 1.57 23.31 26.21
N GLU A 17 2.17 23.01 25.06
CA GLU A 17 3.63 22.97 24.90
C GLU A 17 4.36 21.84 25.65
N ASP A 18 3.88 20.60 25.53
CA ASP A 18 4.74 19.45 25.81
C ASP A 18 5.52 19.11 24.53
N GLU A 19 6.69 19.74 24.38
CA GLU A 19 7.75 19.45 23.41
C GLU A 19 8.34 18.04 23.61
N THR A 20 7.49 17.02 23.57
CA THR A 20 7.88 15.62 23.46
C THR A 20 6.76 14.84 22.77
N SER A 21 6.29 15.37 21.64
CA SER A 21 5.74 14.51 20.59
C SER A 21 6.91 13.86 19.89
N GLY A 22 7.50 12.87 20.56
CA GLY A 22 8.48 11.92 20.03
C GLY A 22 7.81 10.97 19.05
N ASP A 23 7.25 11.54 18.00
CA ASP A 23 7.00 10.87 16.73
C ASP A 23 7.28 11.91 15.65
N SER A 24 8.57 12.24 15.48
CA SER A 24 9.04 12.66 14.18
C SER A 24 8.89 11.46 13.26
N PHE A 25 7.66 11.19 12.80
CA PHE A 25 7.54 10.86 11.40
C PHE A 25 8.07 12.09 10.68
N ASP A 26 9.35 12.03 10.34
CA ASP A 26 9.78 12.67 9.12
C ASP A 26 8.90 12.00 8.05
N LEU A 27 7.75 12.61 7.77
CA LEU A 27 7.14 12.54 6.46
C LEU A 27 8.12 13.28 5.55
N GLU A 28 9.33 12.71 5.38
CA GLU A 28 10.07 12.88 4.16
C GLU A 28 9.04 12.44 3.14
N ALA A 29 8.46 13.45 2.50
CA ALA A 29 7.35 13.27 1.62
C ALA A 29 7.76 12.16 0.67
N ASP A 30 7.05 11.05 0.70
CA ASP A 30 7.11 10.02 -0.34
C ASP A 30 6.52 10.58 -1.66
N ASP A 31 6.52 11.90 -1.83
CA ASP A 31 6.88 12.58 -3.07
C ASP A 31 8.36 12.27 -3.40
N LEU A 32 8.69 10.98 -3.57
CA LEU A 32 9.60 10.66 -4.65
C LEU A 32 8.95 11.28 -5.88
N PRO A 33 9.58 12.27 -6.54
CA PRO A 33 8.97 12.89 -7.69
C PRO A 33 8.73 11.76 -8.68
N PHE A 34 7.46 11.39 -8.86
CA PHE A 34 7.02 10.57 -9.98
C PHE A 34 7.57 11.29 -11.19
N SER A 35 8.67 10.79 -11.74
CA SER A 35 9.35 11.45 -12.83
C SER A 35 8.47 11.20 -14.03
N PRO A 36 7.73 12.22 -14.52
CA PRO A 36 6.85 12.00 -15.66
C PRO A 36 7.74 11.65 -16.85
N GLY A 37 7.78 10.39 -17.23
CA GLY A 37 8.65 9.86 -18.28
C GLY A 37 9.62 8.74 -17.88
N GLN A 38 9.52 8.17 -16.67
CA GLN A 38 10.19 6.89 -16.40
C GLN A 38 9.61 5.83 -17.36
N PRO A 39 10.46 5.05 -18.06
CA PRO A 39 9.98 4.08 -19.01
C PRO A 39 9.09 3.08 -18.27
N GLU A 40 7.87 2.96 -18.77
CA GLU A 40 6.90 1.98 -18.34
C GLU A 40 7.61 0.61 -18.32
N SER A 41 7.54 -0.12 -17.20
CA SER A 41 7.98 -1.51 -17.19
C SER A 41 7.30 -2.25 -18.32
N SER A 42 8.06 -2.92 -19.17
CA SER A 42 7.50 -3.66 -20.29
C SER A 42 6.69 -4.84 -19.77
N ASP A 43 5.70 -5.30 -20.53
CA ASP A 43 4.97 -6.54 -20.25
C ASP A 43 5.93 -7.72 -20.09
N ASP A 44 7.05 -7.72 -20.83
CA ASP A 44 8.11 -8.72 -20.71
C ASP A 44 8.82 -8.68 -19.35
N ASP A 45 9.04 -7.48 -18.79
CA ASP A 45 9.66 -7.31 -17.48
C ASP A 45 8.72 -7.79 -16.37
N ILE A 46 7.43 -7.48 -16.51
CA ILE A 46 6.37 -7.95 -15.62
C ILE A 46 6.27 -9.48 -15.67
N PHE A 47 6.23 -10.06 -16.87
CA PHE A 47 6.21 -11.50 -17.08
C PHE A 47 7.42 -12.18 -16.41
N ALA A 48 8.62 -11.64 -16.60
CA ALA A 48 9.83 -12.17 -16.00
C ALA A 48 9.82 -12.08 -14.47
N ALA A 49 9.29 -11.00 -13.89
CA ALA A 49 9.14 -10.87 -12.44
C ALA A 49 8.13 -11.87 -11.88
N VAL A 50 7.02 -12.08 -12.58
CA VAL A 50 5.99 -13.05 -12.24
C VAL A 50 6.54 -14.49 -12.25
N GLU A 51 7.32 -14.87 -13.26
CA GLU A 51 7.95 -16.20 -13.32
C GLU A 51 8.96 -16.43 -12.17
N ARG A 52 9.63 -15.38 -11.70
CA ARG A 52 10.47 -15.45 -10.49
C ARG A 52 9.64 -15.69 -9.23
N LEU A 53 8.46 -15.07 -9.13
CA LEU A 53 7.54 -15.32 -8.01
C LEU A 53 7.03 -16.76 -7.99
N ILE A 54 6.70 -17.32 -9.17
CA ILE A 54 6.29 -18.73 -9.29
C ILE A 54 7.42 -19.66 -8.87
N SER A 55 8.65 -19.42 -9.35
CA SER A 55 9.84 -20.20 -8.95
C SER A 55 10.03 -20.17 -7.42
N ARG A 56 9.93 -18.98 -6.82
CA ARG A 56 10.02 -18.82 -5.37
C ARG A 56 8.90 -19.56 -4.65
N ALA A 57 7.67 -19.55 -5.15
CA ALA A 57 6.57 -20.29 -4.54
C ALA A 57 6.87 -21.80 -4.49
N VAL A 58 7.41 -22.36 -5.57
CA VAL A 58 7.83 -23.77 -5.63
C VAL A 58 8.95 -24.06 -4.64
N GLU A 59 9.97 -23.21 -4.57
CA GLU A 59 11.05 -23.32 -3.58
C GLU A 59 10.53 -23.29 -2.14
N ASN A 60 9.43 -22.57 -1.89
CA ASN A 60 8.78 -22.48 -0.58
C ASN A 60 7.73 -23.58 -0.33
N GLY A 61 7.70 -24.63 -1.17
CA GLY A 61 6.86 -25.81 -0.95
C GLY A 61 5.50 -25.78 -1.65
N PHE A 62 5.29 -24.90 -2.62
CA PHE A 62 4.09 -24.96 -3.46
C PHE A 62 4.05 -26.29 -4.25
N PRO A 63 2.89 -26.96 -4.36
CA PRO A 63 2.78 -28.26 -5.02
C PRO A 63 3.20 -28.20 -6.50
N ALA A 64 4.21 -28.98 -6.88
CA ALA A 64 4.77 -28.99 -8.23
C ALA A 64 3.74 -29.41 -9.30
N ASP A 65 2.78 -30.27 -8.94
CA ASP A 65 1.68 -30.71 -9.80
C ASP A 65 0.68 -29.58 -10.14
N ARG A 66 0.69 -28.47 -9.39
CA ARG A 66 -0.23 -27.34 -9.57
C ARG A 66 0.44 -26.11 -10.18
N VAL A 67 1.73 -26.18 -10.51
CA VAL A 67 2.48 -25.02 -11.02
C VAL A 67 1.92 -24.52 -12.35
N GLU A 68 1.52 -25.41 -13.25
CA GLU A 68 0.90 -25.02 -14.52
C GLU A 68 -0.47 -24.33 -14.32
N GLN A 69 -1.24 -24.79 -13.32
CA GLN A 69 -2.49 -24.14 -12.96
C GLN A 69 -2.24 -22.75 -12.36
N LEU A 70 -1.23 -22.61 -11.50
CA LEU A 70 -0.82 -21.33 -10.95
C LEU A 70 -0.39 -20.36 -12.07
N ARG A 71 0.47 -20.82 -12.98
CA ARG A 71 0.92 -20.05 -14.15
C ARG A 71 -0.27 -19.57 -15.00
N THR A 72 -1.25 -20.45 -15.25
CA THR A 72 -2.47 -20.09 -15.97
C THR A 72 -3.25 -18.97 -15.28
N ILE A 73 -3.45 -19.06 -13.96
CA ILE A 73 -4.22 -18.06 -13.20
C ILE A 73 -3.48 -16.73 -13.15
N VAL A 74 -2.18 -16.78 -12.87
CA VAL A 74 -1.35 -15.60 -12.66
C VAL A 74 -1.21 -14.77 -13.94
N HIS A 75 -1.15 -15.41 -15.12
CA HIS A 75 -1.11 -14.72 -16.41
C HIS A 75 -2.49 -14.41 -17.00
N ALA A 76 -3.59 -14.83 -16.35
CA ALA A 76 -4.95 -14.54 -16.84
C ALA A 76 -5.38 -13.09 -16.62
N TYR A 77 -4.70 -12.35 -15.75
CA TYR A 77 -5.09 -11.01 -15.32
C TYR A 77 -3.92 -10.02 -15.43
N ASP A 78 -4.18 -8.85 -16.02
CA ASP A 78 -3.25 -7.72 -16.06
C ASP A 78 -3.35 -6.90 -14.76
N VAL A 79 -2.93 -7.50 -13.65
CA VAL A 79 -2.98 -6.90 -12.30
C VAL A 79 -1.58 -6.60 -11.75
N TRP A 80 -0.53 -6.97 -12.48
CA TRP A 80 0.84 -6.92 -11.99
C TRP A 80 1.48 -5.57 -12.35
N ARG A 81 2.08 -4.92 -11.34
CA ARG A 81 2.83 -3.67 -11.48
C ARG A 81 4.16 -3.82 -10.75
N LEU A 82 5.26 -3.43 -11.40
CA LEU A 82 6.58 -3.37 -10.75
C LEU A 82 6.76 -2.11 -9.91
N GLU A 83 6.07 -1.03 -10.30
CA GLU A 83 6.08 0.26 -9.63
C GLU A 83 4.63 0.68 -9.35
N LEU A 84 4.36 1.21 -8.15
CA LEU A 84 3.06 1.76 -7.80
C LEU A 84 2.87 3.05 -8.61
N ARG A 85 1.99 3.02 -9.60
CA ARG A 85 1.69 4.21 -10.42
C ARG A 85 0.69 5.10 -9.69
N ALA A 86 0.60 6.35 -10.15
CA ALA A 86 -0.60 7.14 -10.00
C ALA A 86 -1.71 6.55 -10.88
N ASP A 87 -2.18 5.34 -10.56
CA ASP A 87 -3.37 4.80 -11.21
C ASP A 87 -4.51 5.81 -11.03
N PRO A 88 -5.26 6.13 -12.11
CA PRO A 88 -6.34 7.10 -12.00
C PRO A 88 -7.28 6.65 -10.89
N PRO A 89 -7.79 7.59 -10.07
CA PRO A 89 -8.68 7.27 -8.98
C PRO A 89 -9.82 6.43 -9.51
N ALA A 90 -10.19 5.39 -8.75
CA ALA A 90 -11.25 4.47 -9.15
C ALA A 90 -12.46 5.28 -9.63
N ASN A 91 -12.95 4.97 -10.83
CA ASN A 91 -14.11 5.64 -11.42
C ASN A 91 -15.41 5.15 -10.77
N VAL A 92 -15.49 5.36 -9.46
CA VAL A 92 -16.63 4.99 -8.63
C VAL A 92 -17.19 6.27 -8.01
N PRO A 93 -18.52 6.43 -7.98
CA PRO A 93 -19.12 7.57 -7.31
C PRO A 93 -18.74 7.55 -5.83
N PRO A 94 -18.55 8.73 -5.20
CA PRO A 94 -18.21 8.82 -3.78
C PRO A 94 -19.32 8.20 -2.93
N LEU A 95 -18.92 7.58 -1.81
CA LEU A 95 -19.86 7.03 -0.84
C LEU A 95 -20.61 8.19 -0.15
N GLU A 96 -21.94 8.22 -0.28
CA GLU A 96 -22.76 9.16 0.48
C GLU A 96 -22.91 8.67 1.93
N VAL A 97 -22.37 9.43 2.88
CA VAL A 97 -22.56 9.21 4.31
C VAL A 97 -23.87 9.89 4.72
N ARG A 98 -24.80 9.12 5.31
CA ARG A 98 -26.07 9.62 5.84
C ARG A 98 -25.99 9.88 7.33
#